data_AF-A0A6G5AGS9-F1
#
_entry.id   AF-A0A6G5AGS9-F1
#
_cell.length_a   1.000
_cell.length_b   1.000
_cell.length_c   1.000
_cell.angle_alpha   90.00
_cell.angle_beta   90.00
_cell.angle_gamma   90.00
#
_symmetry.space_group_name_H-M   'P 1'
#
loop_
_entity.id
_entity.type
_entity.pdbx_description
1 polymer ?
#
loop_
_entity_poly.entity_id
_entity_poly.type
_entity_poly.pdbx_seq_one_letter_code
_entity_poly.pdbx_strand_id
1 'polypeptide(L)'
;GASPLKVTLVTCKEMSVLSVEAAVDYFTAFLVDPAIKCIAQTSGLSSKRRVSWWNEECLNARKQQNKTWKLLGNSPTAETLIDFKKIESQGRKVGKRRESWHTFLSVIT
;
A
#
# COMPACT_ATOMS: atom_id res chain seq x y z
N GLY A 1 10.25 -26.62 -25.33
CA GLY A 1 10.96 -25.76 -24.37
C GLY A 1 12.00 -24.99 -25.15
N ALA A 2 11.80 -23.69 -25.34
CA ALA A 2 12.78 -22.83 -26.01
C ALA A 2 13.84 -22.42 -24.98
N SER A 3 15.08 -22.85 -25.20
CA SER A 3 16.23 -22.44 -24.39
C SER A 3 16.38 -20.92 -24.42
N PRO A 4 16.76 -20.26 -23.31
CA PRO A 4 16.96 -18.83 -23.31
C PRO A 4 18.19 -18.54 -24.18
N LEU A 5 17.97 -17.92 -25.34
CA LEU A 5 19.04 -17.46 -26.20
C LEU A 5 19.87 -16.46 -25.39
N LYS A 6 21.15 -16.75 -25.20
CA LYS A 6 22.10 -15.79 -24.64
C LYS A 6 22.23 -14.65 -25.65
N VAL A 7 21.57 -13.53 -25.37
CA VAL A 7 21.58 -12.39 -26.28
C VAL A 7 22.89 -11.64 -26.11
N THR A 8 23.78 -11.77 -27.10
CA THR A 8 25.04 -11.02 -27.23
C THR A 8 24.86 -9.88 -28.23
N LEU A 9 25.77 -8.90 -28.25
CA LEU A 9 25.76 -7.86 -29.28
C LEU A 9 25.91 -8.51 -30.67
N VAL A 10 24.88 -8.38 -31.50
CA VAL A 10 24.84 -8.88 -32.88
C VAL A 10 25.24 -7.76 -33.83
N THR A 11 26.06 -8.09 -34.83
CA THR A 11 26.52 -7.15 -35.85
C THR A 11 25.49 -7.00 -36.97
N CYS A 12 25.49 -5.86 -37.67
CA CYS A 12 24.57 -5.62 -38.79
C CYS A 12 24.64 -6.68 -39.90
N LYS A 13 25.82 -7.32 -40.07
CA LYS A 13 26.04 -8.38 -41.06
C LYS A 13 25.26 -9.65 -40.70
N GLU A 14 25.21 -10.00 -39.42
CA GLU A 14 24.45 -11.14 -38.91
C GLU A 14 22.94 -10.88 -38.93
N MET A 15 22.50 -9.62 -38.83
CA MET A 15 21.08 -9.27 -38.99
C MET A 15 20.63 -9.28 -40.46
N SER A 16 21.51 -8.94 -41.40
CA SER A 16 21.16 -8.87 -42.82
C SER A 16 20.82 -10.21 -43.47
N VAL A 17 21.14 -11.32 -42.80
CA VAL A 17 20.85 -12.69 -43.26
C VAL A 17 19.58 -13.28 -42.62
N LEU A 18 18.96 -12.57 -41.68
CA LEU A 18 17.73 -13.02 -41.03
C LEU A 18 16.50 -12.64 -41.86
N SER A 19 15.46 -13.47 -41.77
CA SER A 19 14.13 -13.03 -42.24
C SER A 19 13.62 -11.90 -41.36
N VAL A 20 12.65 -11.15 -41.88
CA VAL A 20 12.04 -10.03 -41.15
C VAL A 20 11.46 -10.52 -39.82
N GLU A 21 10.79 -11.67 -39.82
CA GLU A 21 10.19 -12.29 -38.63
C GLU A 21 11.25 -12.66 -37.60
N ALA A 22 12.33 -13.31 -38.04
CA ALA A 22 13.42 -13.71 -37.16
C ALA A 22 14.15 -12.51 -36.54
N ALA A 23 14.29 -11.42 -37.30
CA ALA A 23 14.85 -10.17 -36.78
C ALA A 23 13.93 -9.51 -35.74
N VAL A 24 12.61 -9.50 -35.99
CA VAL A 24 11.61 -8.96 -35.06
C VAL A 24 11.61 -9.72 -33.74
N ASP A 25 11.63 -11.05 -33.79
CA ASP A 25 11.69 -11.91 -32.59
C ASP A 25 12.96 -11.67 -31.79
N TYR A 26 14.10 -11.54 -32.49
CA TYR A 26 15.38 -11.23 -31.87
C TYR A 26 15.35 -9.89 -31.11
N PHE A 27 14.89 -8.81 -31.75
CA PHE A 27 14.83 -7.50 -31.10
C PHE A 27 13.83 -7.47 -29.94
N THR A 28 12.71 -8.16 -30.09
CA THR A 28 11.71 -8.28 -29.03
C THR A 28 12.31 -8.97 -27.81
N ALA A 29 12.99 -10.11 -27.99
CA ALA A 29 13.69 -10.79 -26.92
C ALA A 29 14.79 -9.92 -26.31
N PHE A 30 15.61 -9.25 -27.13
CA PHE A 30 16.70 -8.40 -26.66
C PHE A 30 16.23 -7.23 -25.78
N LEU A 31 15.04 -6.70 -26.01
CA LEU A 31 14.46 -5.63 -25.18
C LEU A 31 13.71 -6.16 -23.96
N VAL A 32 12.92 -7.22 -24.13
CA VAL A 32 12.04 -7.76 -23.09
C VAL A 32 12.83 -8.48 -21.99
N ASP A 33 13.81 -9.30 -22.35
CA ASP A 33 14.62 -10.05 -21.38
C ASP A 33 15.29 -9.16 -20.32
N PRO A 34 16.06 -8.13 -20.69
CA PRO A 34 16.66 -7.23 -19.71
C PRO A 34 15.60 -6.38 -19.00
N ALA A 35 14.51 -5.99 -19.66
CA ALA A 35 13.44 -5.26 -18.99
C ALA A 35 12.82 -6.09 -17.85
N ILE A 36 12.54 -7.37 -18.07
CA ILE A 36 12.01 -8.28 -17.02
C ILE A 36 13.02 -8.46 -15.88
N LYS A 37 14.32 -8.53 -16.18
CA LYS A 37 15.38 -8.73 -15.18
C LYS A 37 15.70 -7.47 -14.38
N CYS A 38 15.63 -6.29 -15.01
CA CYS A 38 16.00 -5.01 -14.39
C CYS A 38 14.81 -4.28 -13.75
N ILE A 39 13.59 -4.48 -14.26
CA ILE A 39 12.38 -3.85 -13.73
C ILE A 39 11.65 -4.88 -12.88
N ALA A 40 11.56 -4.61 -11.58
CA ALA A 40 10.80 -5.45 -10.68
C ALA A 40 9.33 -5.53 -11.14
N GLN A 41 8.87 -6.74 -11.47
CA GLN A 41 7.47 -6.98 -11.81
C GLN A 41 6.63 -6.89 -10.54
N THR A 42 5.64 -5.99 -10.55
CA THR A 42 4.65 -5.94 -9.47
C THR A 42 3.61 -7.03 -9.71
N SER A 43 3.21 -7.77 -8.68
CA SER A 43 2.34 -8.95 -8.83
C SER A 43 0.91 -8.64 -9.27
N GLY A 44 0.54 -7.38 -9.52
CA GLY A 44 -0.82 -6.93 -9.84
C GLY A 44 -1.83 -7.12 -8.69
N LEU A 45 -1.53 -8.02 -7.75
CA LEU A 45 -2.20 -8.20 -6.49
C LEU A 45 -1.97 -6.93 -5.67
N SER A 46 -3.04 -6.19 -5.41
CA SER A 46 -2.98 -5.13 -4.41
C SER A 46 -2.46 -5.77 -3.13
N SER A 47 -1.28 -5.35 -2.64
CA SER A 47 -0.88 -5.72 -1.28
C SER A 47 -2.05 -5.37 -0.39
N LYS A 48 -2.59 -6.34 0.37
CA LYS A 48 -3.74 -6.13 1.25
C LYS A 48 -3.49 -4.83 2.00
N ARG A 49 -4.28 -3.79 1.67
CA ARG A 49 -4.07 -2.43 2.19
C ARG A 49 -3.95 -2.61 3.70
N ARG A 50 -2.77 -2.35 4.29
CA ARG A 50 -2.62 -2.49 5.75
C ARG A 50 -3.68 -1.59 6.34
N VAL A 51 -4.63 -2.20 7.04
CA VAL A 51 -5.86 -1.56 7.49
C VAL A 51 -5.47 -0.24 8.14
N SER A 52 -5.86 0.83 7.47
CA SER A 52 -5.68 2.20 7.93
C SER A 52 -6.28 2.28 9.33
N TRP A 53 -5.46 2.64 10.33
CA TRP A 53 -5.67 3.34 11.62
C TRP A 53 -7.08 3.56 12.22
N TRP A 54 -8.17 3.38 11.47
CA TRP A 54 -9.56 3.31 11.90
C TRP A 54 -9.89 1.90 12.39
N ASN A 55 -9.64 1.64 13.67
CA ASN A 55 -10.08 0.45 14.38
C ASN A 55 -11.47 0.68 15.04
N GLU A 56 -12.09 -0.39 15.52
CA GLU A 56 -13.38 -0.31 16.23
C GLU A 56 -13.29 0.63 17.45
N GLU A 57 -12.12 0.72 18.09
CA GLU A 57 -11.86 1.68 19.17
C GLU A 57 -11.95 3.14 18.70
N CYS A 58 -11.37 3.49 17.55
CA CYS A 58 -11.45 4.81 16.92
C CYS A 58 -12.91 5.16 16.58
N LEU A 59 -13.67 4.20 16.06
CA LEU A 59 -15.09 4.38 15.76
C LEU A 59 -15.89 4.68 17.04
N ASN A 60 -15.65 3.91 18.11
CA ASN A 60 -16.35 4.09 19.39
C ASN A 60 -15.96 5.39 20.09
N ALA A 61 -14.68 5.77 20.06
CA ALA A 61 -14.22 7.07 20.56
C ALA A 61 -14.91 8.24 19.83
N ARG A 62 -15.04 8.14 18.50
CA ARG A 62 -15.74 9.14 17.67
C ARG A 62 -17.24 9.21 18.02
N LYS A 63 -17.90 8.07 18.21
CA LYS A 63 -19.31 8.00 18.65
C LYS A 63 -19.51 8.67 20.01
N GLN A 64 -18.63 8.39 20.98
CA GLN A 64 -18.68 9.00 22.30
C GLN A 64 -18.47 10.51 22.24
N GLN A 65 -17.48 10.97 21.48
CA GLN A 65 -17.20 12.40 21.28
C GLN A 65 -18.43 13.12 20.73
N ASN A 66 -19.08 12.56 19.69
CA ASN A 66 -20.30 13.11 19.10
C ASN A 66 -21.46 13.14 20.10
N LYS A 67 -21.59 12.11 20.95
CA LYS A 67 -22.63 12.07 22.00
C LYS A 67 -22.43 13.21 23.01
N THR A 68 -21.21 13.38 23.50
CA THR A 68 -20.89 14.48 24.45
C THR A 68 -20.97 15.86 23.80
N TRP A 69 -20.61 15.99 22.51
CA TRP A 69 -20.75 17.24 21.77
C TRP A 69 -22.21 17.67 21.63
N LYS A 70 -23.10 16.72 21.31
CA LYS A 70 -24.55 16.96 21.27
C LYS A 70 -25.09 17.35 22.65
N LEU A 71 -24.66 16.67 23.70
CA LEU A 71 -25.06 16.99 25.07
C LEU A 71 -24.59 18.40 25.47
N LEU A 72 -23.35 18.75 25.15
CA LEU A 72 -22.80 20.09 25.40
C LEU A 72 -23.58 21.18 24.65
N GLY A 73 -23.96 20.93 23.40
CA GLY A 73 -24.77 21.87 22.61
C GLY A 73 -26.19 22.05 23.14
N ASN A 74 -26.82 20.97 23.62
CA ASN A 74 -28.17 21.02 24.20
C ASN A 74 -28.19 21.55 25.64
N SER A 75 -27.10 21.36 26.39
CA SER A 75 -27.00 21.71 27.81
C SER A 75 -25.57 22.17 28.13
N PRO A 76 -25.28 23.47 27.92
CA PRO A 76 -23.95 24.04 28.16
C PRO A 76 -23.69 24.22 29.66
N THR A 77 -23.24 23.16 30.31
CA THR A 77 -22.93 23.11 31.75
C THR A 77 -21.43 22.85 31.94
N ALA A 78 -20.87 23.25 33.08
CA ALA A 78 -19.47 22.98 33.41
C ALA A 78 -19.14 21.48 33.37
N GLU A 79 -20.04 20.64 33.88
CA GLU A 79 -19.90 19.18 33.86
C GLU A 79 -19.86 18.61 32.43
N THR A 80 -20.78 19.05 31.56
CA THR A 80 -20.83 18.58 30.16
C THR A 80 -19.60 19.00 29.37
N LEU A 81 -19.04 20.18 29.67
CA LEU A 81 -17.78 20.64 29.09
C LEU A 81 -16.57 19.83 29.57
N ILE A 82 -16.52 19.52 30.87
CA ILE A 82 -15.46 18.68 31.46
C ILE A 82 -15.50 17.29 30.82
N ASP A 83 -16.68 16.70 30.69
CA ASP A 83 -16.84 15.37 30.12
C ASP A 83 -16.50 15.34 28.63
N PHE A 84 -16.89 16.36 27.87
CA PHE A 84 -16.45 16.50 26.47
C PHE A 84 -14.92 16.55 26.37
N LYS A 85 -14.24 17.36 27.21
CA LYS A 85 -12.77 17.44 27.23
C LYS A 85 -12.11 16.12 27.62
N LYS A 86 -12.68 15.37 28.58
CA LYS A 86 -12.20 14.02 28.94
C LYS A 86 -12.30 13.07 27.74
N ILE A 87 -13.47 12.99 27.10
CA ILE A 87 -13.69 12.11 25.95
C ILE A 87 -12.80 12.50 24.76
N GLU A 88 -12.63 13.80 24.51
CA GLU A 88 -11.74 14.30 23.46
C GLU A 88 -10.26 13.91 23.72
N SER A 89 -9.81 14.00 24.97
CA SER A 89 -8.48 13.53 25.39
C SER A 89 -8.31 12.02 25.17
N GLN A 90 -9.32 11.21 25.50
CA GLN A 90 -9.30 9.77 25.26
C GLN A 90 -9.29 9.44 23.76
N GLY A 91 -10.10 10.13 22.95
CA GLY A 91 -10.09 9.96 21.49
C GLY A 91 -8.73 10.25 20.87
N ARG A 92 -8.02 11.29 21.33
CA ARG A 92 -6.63 11.56 20.91
C ARG A 92 -5.67 10.43 21.29
N LYS A 93 -5.84 9.78 22.44
CA LYS A 93 -5.01 8.64 22.85
C LYS A 93 -5.26 7.41 21.97
N VAL A 94 -6.53 7.10 21.70
CA VAL A 94 -6.92 5.98 20.82
C VAL A 94 -6.43 6.20 19.39
N GLY A 95 -6.51 7.43 18.86
CA GLY A 95 -5.98 7.74 17.52
C GLY A 95 -4.45 7.68 17.41
N LYS A 96 -3.72 7.78 18.53
CA LYS A 96 -2.26 7.60 18.57
C LYS A 96 -1.83 6.13 18.71
N ARG A 97 -2.78 5.25 19.04
CA ARG A 97 -2.53 3.85 19.30
C ARG A 97 -2.20 3.16 17.98
N ARG A 98 -1.02 2.56 17.92
CA ARG A 98 -0.46 1.92 16.72
C ARG A 98 -0.54 0.39 16.83
N GLU A 99 -1.60 -0.18 17.43
CA GLU A 99 -1.73 -1.65 17.55
C GLU A 99 -1.50 -2.33 16.21
N SER A 100 -2.02 -1.76 15.12
CA SER A 100 -1.80 -2.29 13.77
C SER A 100 -0.32 -2.32 13.36
N TRP A 101 0.52 -1.40 13.85
CA TRP A 101 1.97 -1.46 13.66
C TRP A 101 2.63 -2.50 14.56
N HIS A 102 2.23 -2.63 15.82
CA HIS A 102 2.77 -3.67 16.70
C HIS A 102 2.43 -5.08 16.18
N THR A 103 1.17 -5.31 15.79
CA THR A 103 0.73 -6.56 15.14
C THR A 103 1.42 -6.77 13.79
N PHE A 104 1.64 -5.70 13.02
CA PHE A 104 2.40 -5.81 11.77
C PHE A 104 3.84 -6.26 12.01
N LEU A 105 4.52 -5.67 12.98
CA LEU A 105 5.90 -6.04 13.34
C LEU A 105 5.98 -7.47 13.92
N SER A 106 4.98 -7.91 14.69
CA SER A 106 4.94 -9.27 15.24
C SER A 106 4.67 -10.35 14.20
N VAL A 107 4.10 -10.01 13.03
CA VAL A 107 3.92 -10.95 11.92
C VAL A 107 5.20 -11.08 11.08
N ILE A 108 6.10 -10.10 11.15
CA ILE A 108 7.38 -10.11 10.42
C ILE A 108 8.49 -10.81 11.21
N THR A 109 8.42 -10.76 12.55
CA THR A 109 9.39 -11.37 13.45
C THR A 109 9.09 -12.85 13.64
#